data_AF-A0A2E8VQY8-F1
#
_entry.id   AF-A0A2E8VQY8-F1
#
_cell.length_a   1.000
_cell.length_b   1.000
_cell.length_c   1.000
_cell.angle_alpha   90.00
_cell.angle_beta   90.00
_cell.angle_gamma   90.00
#
_symmetry.space_group_name_H-M   'P 1'
#
loop_
_entity.id
_entity.type
_entity.pdbx_description
1 polymer ?
#
loop_
_entity_poly.entity_id
_entity_poly.type
_entity_poly.pdbx_seq_one_letter_code
_entity_poly.pdbx_strand_id
1 'polypeptide(L)'
;MRVRTHLARGLWATLLFALTGSPTASAETRLSGYLKTFAIVQEAPDLPGDWHRTAQSQNGLRLMWDAFGDNVALQVHYELSPVFESRADVADNRTFTGAGNSWRIGDLGNNLDDGPRHDVFQNLDRLNLQFSLPGGDLTLGRQAITFGASRIISPTDIFLPFDVRTFNQEYRVGVDAIRYQRPLGSLGELDVGYIAGEDAASDNSAAYLQARANAGGNDMFFVFARFADQTLAGVGLQRALGDLGFWLEAARVTGDQDYLRASVGLDRAFGEHVFGQVEYHYNGAGASEPTDYATLFATPAYRTGGLFLLGEHYLMPSLSITASPLTVVSIAGFVNLSDRSAFLSLAAQRSLSDNLYADAGIYLFAGDDLETDGPAVTLRSEYGDSPALAYVSLRYYF
;
A
#
# COMPACT_ATOMS: atom_id res chain seq x y z
N MET A 1 3.90 -10.27 32.66
CA MET A 1 4.74 -9.08 32.40
C MET A 1 6.23 -9.40 32.16
N ARG A 2 6.89 -10.31 32.90
CA ARG A 2 8.29 -10.69 32.64
C ARG A 2 8.53 -11.55 31.39
N VAL A 3 7.58 -12.39 30.96
CA VAL A 3 7.73 -13.23 29.75
C VAL A 3 7.67 -12.42 28.44
N ARG A 4 6.90 -11.31 28.44
CA ARG A 4 6.69 -10.39 27.30
C ARG A 4 7.98 -9.77 26.78
N THR A 5 8.93 -9.44 27.67
CA THR A 5 10.22 -8.87 27.27
C THR A 5 11.21 -9.92 26.79
N HIS A 6 11.05 -11.20 27.09
CA HIS A 6 12.07 -12.22 26.77
C HIS A 6 11.97 -12.75 25.32
N LEU A 7 10.77 -12.83 24.73
CA LEU A 7 10.58 -13.29 23.35
C LEU A 7 10.99 -12.22 22.32
N ALA A 8 10.51 -10.99 22.49
CA ALA A 8 10.95 -9.86 21.67
C ALA A 8 12.47 -9.67 21.80
N ARG A 9 13.03 -9.62 23.03
CA ARG A 9 14.48 -9.54 23.22
C ARG A 9 15.23 -10.75 22.65
N GLY A 10 14.62 -11.94 22.62
CA GLY A 10 15.20 -13.13 22.02
C GLY A 10 15.35 -13.02 20.51
N LEU A 11 14.33 -12.51 19.82
CA LEU A 11 14.36 -12.29 18.37
C LEU A 11 15.31 -11.14 17.98
N TRP A 12 15.25 -10.02 18.70
CA TRP A 12 16.21 -8.92 18.57
C TRP A 12 17.64 -9.37 18.88
N ALA A 13 17.84 -10.19 19.91
CA ALA A 13 19.14 -10.76 20.26
C ALA A 13 19.63 -11.77 19.22
N THR A 14 18.75 -12.51 18.53
CA THR A 14 19.13 -13.45 17.46
C THR A 14 19.54 -12.69 16.19
N LEU A 15 18.85 -11.60 15.85
CA LEU A 15 19.25 -10.65 14.80
C LEU A 15 20.57 -9.93 15.15
N LEU A 16 20.75 -9.53 16.42
CA LEU A 16 22.02 -8.98 16.92
C LEU A 16 23.15 -10.02 16.94
N PHE A 17 22.86 -11.28 17.24
CA PHE A 17 23.86 -12.35 17.19
C PHE A 17 24.26 -12.66 15.75
N ALA A 18 23.31 -12.61 14.80
CA ALA A 18 23.60 -12.69 13.37
C ALA A 18 24.45 -11.50 12.88
N LEU A 19 24.26 -10.29 13.46
CA LEU A 19 25.14 -9.12 13.24
C LEU A 19 26.55 -9.29 13.84
N THR A 20 26.75 -10.15 14.85
CA THR A 20 28.09 -10.48 15.39
C THR A 20 28.78 -11.63 14.67
N GLY A 21 28.07 -12.38 13.83
CA GLY A 21 28.69 -13.22 12.82
C GLY A 21 29.39 -12.30 11.85
N SER A 22 30.72 -12.21 11.95
CA SER A 22 31.53 -11.30 11.15
C SER A 22 31.06 -11.35 9.70
N PRO A 23 30.65 -10.22 9.09
CA PRO A 23 30.53 -10.21 7.64
C PRO A 23 31.90 -10.63 7.14
N THR A 24 31.96 -11.80 6.52
CA THR A 24 33.15 -12.24 5.81
C THR A 24 33.63 -11.05 4.98
N ALA A 25 34.93 -10.79 4.96
CA ALA A 25 35.57 -9.60 4.36
C ALA A 25 35.33 -9.41 2.83
N SER A 26 34.38 -10.15 2.25
CA SER A 26 33.95 -10.16 0.86
C SER A 26 32.46 -9.80 0.67
N ALA A 27 31.72 -9.41 1.72
CA ALA A 27 30.32 -9.03 1.56
C ALA A 27 30.20 -7.69 0.79
N GLU A 28 29.49 -7.70 -0.33
CA GLU A 28 29.17 -6.47 -1.06
C GLU A 28 28.11 -5.70 -0.26
N THR A 29 28.35 -4.42 0.01
CA THR A 29 27.38 -3.59 0.73
C THR A 29 26.90 -2.45 -0.17
N ARG A 30 25.61 -2.16 -0.12
CA ARG A 30 24.98 -1.04 -0.80
C ARG A 30 24.30 -0.13 0.21
N LEU A 31 24.64 1.16 0.16
CA LEU A 31 23.87 2.21 0.81
C LEU A 31 23.13 2.98 -0.27
N SER A 32 21.82 3.12 -0.12
CA SER A 32 20.98 3.89 -1.01
C SER A 32 19.81 4.51 -0.25
N GLY A 33 19.01 5.32 -0.92
CA GLY A 33 17.90 5.97 -0.25
C GLY A 33 17.17 7.00 -1.09
N TYR A 34 16.30 7.75 -0.42
CA TYR A 34 15.70 8.93 -1.01
C TYR A 34 15.48 10.05 0.00
N LEU A 35 15.37 11.26 -0.53
CA LEU A 35 14.75 12.41 0.11
C LEU A 35 13.59 12.87 -0.77
N LYS A 36 12.38 12.86 -0.23
CA LYS A 36 11.16 13.34 -0.90
C LYS A 36 10.54 14.46 -0.08
N THR A 37 10.08 15.50 -0.75
CA THR A 37 9.33 16.59 -0.13
C THR A 37 8.12 16.94 -0.97
N PHE A 38 6.99 17.13 -0.32
CA PHE A 38 5.71 17.51 -0.91
C PHE A 38 5.24 18.79 -0.22
N ALA A 39 4.92 19.81 -1.00
CA ALA A 39 4.18 20.97 -0.54
C ALA A 39 2.75 20.85 -1.05
N ILE A 40 1.80 20.85 -0.12
CA ILE A 40 0.39 20.55 -0.38
C ILE A 40 -0.45 21.74 0.06
N VAL A 41 -1.42 22.12 -0.76
CA VAL A 41 -2.48 23.07 -0.40
C VAL A 41 -3.80 22.36 -0.61
N GLN A 42 -4.66 22.39 0.40
CA GLN A 42 -5.96 21.75 0.37
C GLN A 42 -7.03 22.76 0.75
N GLU A 43 -8.11 22.80 -0.04
CA GLU A 43 -9.24 23.68 0.24
C GLU A 43 -9.97 23.28 1.54
N ALA A 44 -10.78 24.20 2.07
CA ALA A 44 -11.66 23.86 3.18
C ALA A 44 -12.71 22.84 2.69
N PRO A 45 -12.97 21.76 3.44
CA PRO A 45 -14.09 20.88 3.14
C PRO A 45 -15.42 21.63 3.32
N ASP A 46 -16.42 21.30 2.51
CA ASP A 46 -17.74 21.94 2.57
C ASP A 46 -18.60 21.30 3.67
N LEU A 47 -18.16 21.49 4.91
CA LEU A 47 -18.75 20.85 6.09
C LEU A 47 -19.28 21.88 7.08
N PRO A 48 -20.31 21.53 7.88
CA PRO A 48 -20.71 22.36 9.01
C PRO A 48 -19.53 22.55 9.98
N GLY A 49 -19.20 23.80 10.29
CA GLY A 49 -18.11 24.16 11.19
C GLY A 49 -17.22 25.29 10.65
N ASP A 50 -16.16 25.60 11.39
CA ASP A 50 -15.17 26.59 10.99
C ASP A 50 -13.98 25.92 10.32
N TRP A 51 -14.17 25.53 9.06
CA TRP A 51 -13.17 24.85 8.25
C TRP A 51 -12.41 25.85 7.39
N HIS A 52 -11.10 25.64 7.26
CA HIS A 52 -10.23 26.57 6.56
C HIS A 52 -9.27 25.84 5.62
N ARG A 53 -8.90 26.50 4.52
CA ARG A 53 -7.84 26.05 3.61
C ARG A 53 -6.54 25.79 4.37
N THR A 54 -5.98 24.60 4.24
CA THR A 54 -4.74 24.19 4.91
C THR A 54 -3.58 24.12 3.91
N ALA A 55 -2.37 24.24 4.44
CA ALA A 55 -1.15 23.87 3.75
C ALA A 55 -0.33 22.92 4.61
N GLN A 56 0.33 21.96 3.96
CA GLN A 56 1.21 20.99 4.61
C GLN A 56 2.54 20.86 3.85
N SER A 57 3.59 20.53 4.58
CA SER A 57 4.84 20.01 4.03
C SER A 57 5.05 18.60 4.53
N GLN A 58 5.00 17.62 3.64
CA GLN A 58 5.26 16.21 3.97
C GLN A 58 6.63 15.83 3.41
N ASN A 59 7.52 15.36 4.28
CA ASN A 59 8.89 15.05 3.93
C ASN A 59 9.17 13.59 4.30
N GLY A 60 10.02 12.93 3.52
CA GLY A 60 10.44 11.55 3.76
C GLY A 60 11.91 11.38 3.46
N LEU A 61 12.69 10.98 4.47
CA LEU A 61 14.06 10.53 4.35
C LEU A 61 14.09 9.03 4.58
N ARG A 62 14.46 8.27 3.55
CA ARG A 62 14.63 6.82 3.65
C ARG A 62 16.08 6.44 3.44
N LEU A 63 16.60 5.65 4.37
CA LEU A 63 17.93 5.06 4.33
C LEU A 63 17.80 3.56 4.13
N MET A 64 18.52 3.02 3.16
CA MET A 64 18.49 1.61 2.79
C MET A 64 19.91 1.07 2.78
N TRP A 65 20.20 0.18 3.71
CA TRP A 65 21.46 -0.53 3.76
C TRP A 65 21.25 -2.02 3.50
N ASP A 66 21.86 -2.50 2.43
CA ASP A 66 21.86 -3.90 2.04
C ASP A 66 23.28 -4.47 2.12
N ALA A 67 23.39 -5.71 2.54
CA ALA A 67 24.63 -6.48 2.50
C ALA A 67 24.39 -7.84 1.87
N PHE A 68 25.27 -8.23 0.94
CA PHE A 68 25.17 -9.45 0.15
C PHE A 68 26.41 -10.32 0.36
N GLY A 69 26.20 -11.55 0.81
CA GLY A 69 27.19 -12.63 0.77
C GLY A 69 26.79 -13.69 -0.26
N ASP A 70 27.56 -14.77 -0.34
CA ASP A 70 27.40 -15.80 -1.37
C ASP A 70 26.02 -16.50 -1.34
N ASN A 71 25.45 -16.68 -0.15
CA ASN A 71 24.19 -17.39 0.06
C ASN A 71 23.29 -16.73 1.12
N VAL A 72 23.62 -15.50 1.53
CA VAL A 72 22.87 -14.74 2.52
C VAL A 72 22.83 -13.27 2.16
N ALA A 73 21.68 -12.63 2.30
CA ALA A 73 21.51 -11.19 2.20
C ALA A 73 20.87 -10.63 3.46
N LEU A 74 21.26 -9.41 3.83
CA LEU A 74 20.70 -8.63 4.94
C LEU A 74 20.14 -7.33 4.37
N GLN A 75 18.94 -6.95 4.78
CA GLN A 75 18.33 -5.66 4.47
C GLN A 75 17.98 -4.91 5.75
N VAL A 76 18.37 -3.64 5.82
CA VAL A 76 17.99 -2.72 6.90
C VAL A 76 17.53 -1.40 6.29
N HIS A 77 16.23 -1.16 6.29
CA HIS A 77 15.64 0.06 5.73
C HIS A 77 14.89 0.83 6.82
N TYR A 78 15.23 2.10 6.98
CA TYR A 78 14.62 2.98 7.97
C TYR A 78 14.16 4.28 7.31
N GLU A 79 13.01 4.77 7.72
CA GLU A 79 12.39 5.98 7.18
C GLU A 79 12.00 6.94 8.30
N LEU A 80 12.27 8.23 8.07
CA LEU A 80 11.83 9.36 8.87
C LEU A 80 10.93 10.24 8.04
N SER A 81 9.77 10.60 8.58
CA SER A 81 8.77 11.37 7.84
C SER A 81 8.26 12.59 8.62
N PRO A 82 8.97 13.72 8.58
CA PRO A 82 8.50 14.98 9.15
C PRO A 82 7.33 15.56 8.34
N VAL A 83 6.24 15.87 9.03
CA VAL A 83 5.06 16.56 8.50
C VAL A 83 4.92 17.89 9.23
N PHE A 84 4.75 18.97 8.49
CA PHE A 84 4.50 20.30 9.04
C PHE A 84 3.18 20.83 8.50
N GLU A 85 2.40 21.47 9.37
CA GLU A 85 1.05 21.91 9.05
C GLU A 85 0.85 23.39 9.34
N SER A 86 0.06 24.05 8.50
CA SER A 86 -0.28 25.47 8.70
C SER A 86 -1.19 25.70 9.92
N ARG A 87 -1.95 24.69 10.34
CA ARG A 87 -2.94 24.72 11.44
C ARG A 87 -2.84 23.44 12.28
N ALA A 88 -3.33 23.50 13.52
CA ALA A 88 -3.14 22.46 14.53
C ALA A 88 -4.17 21.33 14.52
N ASP A 89 -5.36 21.61 14.02
CA ASP A 89 -6.47 20.66 13.95
C ASP A 89 -6.83 20.45 12.48
N VAL A 90 -5.97 19.74 11.76
CA VAL A 90 -6.38 19.21 10.46
C VAL A 90 -6.94 17.82 10.74
N ALA A 91 -8.25 17.64 10.48
CA ALA A 91 -8.83 16.30 10.42
C ALA A 91 -7.92 15.39 9.58
N ASP A 92 -7.64 14.18 10.09
CA ASP A 92 -6.59 13.26 9.65
C ASP A 92 -6.68 12.92 8.16
N ASN A 93 -6.21 13.83 7.30
CA ASN A 93 -6.24 13.71 5.84
C ASN A 93 -4.85 13.35 5.34
N ARG A 94 -4.28 12.30 5.93
CA ARG A 94 -2.91 11.88 5.64
C ARG A 94 -2.87 11.18 4.29
N THR A 95 -2.30 11.86 3.30
CA THR A 95 -1.81 11.29 2.04
C THR A 95 -0.55 10.44 2.22
N PHE A 96 -0.15 10.20 3.48
CA PHE A 96 1.00 9.41 3.89
C PHE A 96 0.53 8.07 4.45
N THR A 97 1.23 6.99 4.09
CA THR A 97 0.97 5.65 4.62
C THR A 97 1.36 5.60 6.10
N GLY A 98 0.39 5.57 7.02
CA GLY A 98 0.66 5.41 8.45
C GLY A 98 1.30 4.05 8.75
N ALA A 99 2.32 4.00 9.60
CA ALA A 99 3.03 2.75 9.96
C ALA A 99 2.26 1.85 10.96
N GLY A 100 0.99 2.16 11.24
CA GLY A 100 0.15 1.40 12.17
C GLY A 100 -0.31 0.08 11.56
N ASN A 101 0.59 -0.90 11.45
CA ASN A 101 0.26 -2.21 10.87
C ASN A 101 0.33 -3.31 11.93
N SER A 102 -0.75 -4.08 12.07
CA SER A 102 -0.91 -5.16 13.06
C SER A 102 -0.05 -6.41 12.79
N TRP A 103 0.63 -6.45 11.65
CA TRP A 103 1.41 -7.60 11.14
C TRP A 103 2.89 -7.58 11.55
N ARG A 104 3.18 -7.02 12.73
CA ARG A 104 4.53 -6.92 13.30
C ARG A 104 4.53 -7.48 14.72
N ILE A 105 5.53 -8.29 15.07
CA ILE A 105 5.68 -8.92 16.40
C ILE A 105 5.82 -7.84 17.47
N GLY A 106 6.57 -6.79 17.14
CA GLY A 106 6.72 -5.59 17.93
C GLY A 106 7.34 -4.50 17.08
N ASP A 107 7.05 -3.25 17.41
CA ASP A 107 7.48 -2.12 16.60
C ASP A 107 8.03 -0.95 17.40
N LEU A 108 8.77 -0.09 16.72
CA LEU A 108 9.11 1.22 17.24
C LEU A 108 7.82 2.04 17.36
N GLY A 109 7.76 2.95 18.33
CA GLY A 109 6.69 3.93 18.36
C GLY A 109 6.71 4.73 17.04
N ASN A 110 5.60 4.71 16.31
CA ASN A 110 5.52 5.38 14.99
C ASN A 110 5.78 6.88 15.10
N ASN A 111 5.41 7.52 16.21
CA ASN A 111 5.69 8.92 16.43
C ASN A 111 6.99 9.12 17.23
N LEU A 112 7.92 9.88 16.65
CA LEU A 112 9.18 10.27 17.29
C LEU A 112 9.05 11.62 18.01
N ASP A 113 8.25 12.53 17.46
CA ASP A 113 7.94 13.84 18.04
C ASP A 113 6.59 14.33 17.51
N ASP A 114 5.76 14.93 18.37
CA ASP A 114 4.54 15.65 17.99
C ASP A 114 4.52 17.04 18.62
N GLY A 115 3.89 17.96 17.91
CA GLY A 115 3.57 19.28 18.41
C GLY A 115 2.36 19.87 17.71
N PRO A 116 1.96 21.09 18.07
CA PRO A 116 0.72 21.67 17.57
C PRO A 116 0.66 21.87 16.05
N ARG A 117 1.76 21.75 15.31
CA ARG A 117 1.81 21.99 13.86
C ARG A 117 2.83 21.12 13.15
N HIS A 118 3.28 20.05 13.82
CA HIS A 118 4.26 19.16 13.26
C HIS A 118 4.15 17.78 13.89
N ASP A 119 4.41 16.77 13.07
CA ASP A 119 4.58 15.39 13.49
C ASP A 119 5.88 14.88 12.86
N VAL A 120 6.62 14.02 13.56
CA VAL A 120 7.79 13.33 13.01
C VAL A 120 7.58 11.83 13.15
N PHE A 121 7.23 11.19 12.04
CA PHE A 121 7.05 9.74 12.02
C PHE A 121 8.36 9.01 11.78
N GLN A 122 8.44 7.78 12.26
CA GLN A 122 9.54 6.86 11.99
C GLN A 122 9.02 5.47 11.65
N ASN A 123 9.73 4.76 10.77
CA ASN A 123 9.40 3.40 10.40
C ASN A 123 10.67 2.60 10.12
N LEU A 124 10.89 1.52 10.91
CA LEU A 124 11.82 0.46 10.52
C LEU A 124 11.08 -0.44 9.53
N ASP A 125 11.30 -0.21 8.25
CA ASP A 125 10.51 -0.81 7.19
C ASP A 125 11.03 -2.17 6.73
N ARG A 126 12.35 -2.39 6.78
CA ARG A 126 12.98 -3.69 6.51
C ARG A 126 14.02 -3.99 7.57
N LEU A 127 14.00 -5.23 8.03
CA LEU A 127 15.01 -5.84 8.88
C LEU A 127 14.90 -7.35 8.67
N ASN A 128 15.52 -7.86 7.61
CA ASN A 128 15.40 -9.27 7.26
C ASN A 128 16.72 -9.89 6.83
N LEU A 129 16.80 -11.20 6.96
CA LEU A 129 17.84 -12.05 6.42
C LEU A 129 17.21 -12.98 5.38
N GLN A 130 17.77 -13.02 4.18
CA GLN A 130 17.40 -13.96 3.13
C GLN A 130 18.53 -14.97 2.94
N PHE A 131 18.21 -16.26 2.98
CA PHE A 131 19.13 -17.35 2.69
C PHE A 131 18.79 -17.97 1.35
N SER A 132 19.74 -17.98 0.42
CA SER A 132 19.59 -18.67 -0.86
C SER A 132 20.00 -20.12 -0.74
N LEU A 133 19.02 -21.01 -0.81
CA LEU A 133 19.18 -22.46 -0.70
C LEU A 133 19.03 -23.10 -2.09
N PRO A 134 19.55 -24.32 -2.31
CA PRO A 134 19.41 -25.01 -3.60
C PRO A 134 17.97 -25.21 -4.08
N GLY A 135 16.99 -25.20 -3.16
CA GLY A 135 15.57 -25.43 -3.45
C GLY A 135 14.70 -24.18 -3.43
N GLY A 136 15.25 -23.00 -3.18
CA GLY A 136 14.49 -21.77 -2.97
C GLY A 136 15.13 -20.82 -1.95
N ASP A 137 14.49 -19.69 -1.73
CA ASP A 137 14.95 -18.66 -0.80
C ASP A 137 14.13 -18.70 0.50
N LEU A 138 14.81 -18.63 1.64
CA LEU A 138 14.20 -18.51 2.97
C LEU A 138 14.45 -17.10 3.52
N THR A 139 13.41 -16.31 3.72
CA THR A 139 13.50 -14.95 4.27
C THR A 139 12.90 -14.89 5.67
N LEU A 140 13.69 -14.41 6.63
CA LEU A 140 13.32 -14.25 8.04
C LEU A 140 13.38 -12.78 8.44
N GLY A 141 12.31 -12.29 9.08
CA GLY A 141 12.25 -10.93 9.62
C GLY A 141 11.31 -10.02 8.84
N ARG A 142 11.54 -8.71 8.95
CA ARG A 142 10.65 -7.68 8.42
C ARG A 142 10.86 -7.46 6.92
N GLN A 143 9.84 -7.78 6.14
CA GLN A 143 9.87 -7.81 4.67
C GLN A 143 8.52 -7.37 4.08
N ALA A 144 8.47 -6.94 2.83
CA ALA A 144 7.18 -6.73 2.15
C ALA A 144 6.70 -8.02 1.51
N ILE A 145 5.40 -8.29 1.63
CA ILE A 145 4.71 -9.43 1.01
C ILE A 145 3.47 -8.90 0.30
N THR A 146 3.31 -9.30 -0.96
CA THR A 146 2.19 -8.91 -1.83
C THR A 146 1.74 -10.10 -2.65
N PHE A 147 0.43 -10.21 -2.89
CA PHE A 147 -0.13 -11.34 -3.62
C PHE A 147 -0.72 -10.91 -4.96
N GLY A 148 -1.25 -9.70 -5.02
CA GLY A 148 -2.00 -9.14 -6.12
C GLY A 148 -1.24 -9.01 -7.42
N ALA A 149 -2.01 -9.07 -8.51
CA ALA A 149 -1.52 -8.80 -9.85
C ALA A 149 -2.36 -7.73 -10.57
N SER A 150 -3.42 -7.23 -9.92
CA SER A 150 -4.23 -6.11 -10.43
C SER A 150 -3.43 -4.81 -10.48
N ARG A 151 -3.85 -3.87 -11.34
CA ARG A 151 -3.07 -2.65 -11.61
C ARG A 151 -3.45 -1.49 -10.70
N ILE A 152 -4.71 -1.44 -10.25
CA ILE A 152 -5.21 -0.35 -9.40
C ILE A 152 -5.61 -0.89 -8.03
N ILE A 153 -6.59 -1.79 -7.96
CA ILE A 153 -7.04 -2.41 -6.73
C ILE A 153 -6.86 -3.93 -6.82
N SER A 154 -6.11 -4.49 -5.89
CA SER A 154 -5.97 -5.95 -5.74
C SER A 154 -6.95 -6.50 -4.70
N PRO A 155 -7.87 -7.40 -5.10
CA PRO A 155 -8.71 -8.18 -4.19
C PRO A 155 -7.93 -9.07 -3.22
N THR A 156 -6.73 -9.54 -3.60
CA THR A 156 -5.94 -10.50 -2.82
C THR A 156 -4.91 -9.86 -1.89
N ASP A 157 -4.55 -8.58 -2.11
CA ASP A 157 -3.68 -7.83 -1.20
C ASP A 157 -4.46 -7.39 0.06
N ILE A 158 -4.30 -8.16 1.14
CA ILE A 158 -4.94 -7.92 2.45
C ILE A 158 -4.01 -7.29 3.50
N PHE A 159 -2.69 -7.40 3.33
CA PHE A 159 -1.74 -7.01 4.37
C PHE A 159 -1.26 -5.56 4.24
N LEU A 160 -1.24 -5.03 3.01
CA LEU A 160 -0.56 -3.79 2.66
C LEU A 160 -1.18 -3.05 1.45
N PRO A 161 -2.51 -2.86 1.38
CA PRO A 161 -3.08 -2.04 0.31
C PRO A 161 -2.72 -0.56 0.53
N PHE A 162 -2.42 0.15 -0.57
CA PHE A 162 -2.33 1.60 -0.53
C PHE A 162 -3.71 2.20 -0.75
N ASP A 163 -4.05 3.24 0.01
CA ASP A 163 -5.16 4.13 -0.37
C ASP A 163 -4.80 4.82 -1.68
N VAL A 164 -5.78 4.93 -2.58
CA VAL A 164 -5.63 5.54 -3.92
C VAL A 164 -5.19 7.02 -3.88
N ARG A 165 -5.32 7.68 -2.73
CA ARG A 165 -4.89 9.07 -2.47
C ARG A 165 -3.46 9.17 -1.89
N THR A 166 -2.80 8.05 -1.65
CA THR A 166 -1.44 8.03 -1.10
C THR A 166 -0.45 8.50 -2.16
N PHE A 167 0.39 9.50 -1.85
CA PHE A 167 1.38 10.01 -2.80
C PHE A 167 2.59 9.07 -2.97
N ASN A 168 3.12 8.54 -1.87
CA ASN A 168 4.31 7.69 -1.89
C ASN A 168 3.92 6.21 -1.82
N GLN A 169 3.71 5.61 -2.99
CA GLN A 169 3.36 4.19 -3.14
C GLN A 169 4.57 3.30 -3.45
N GLU A 170 5.79 3.84 -3.41
CA GLU A 170 7.00 3.14 -3.86
C GLU A 170 7.39 1.99 -2.92
N TYR A 171 7.16 2.14 -1.61
CA TYR A 171 7.50 1.14 -0.61
C TYR A 171 6.28 0.74 0.20
N ARG A 172 5.92 -0.53 0.11
CA ARG A 172 4.92 -1.13 1.00
C ARG A 172 5.54 -1.38 2.37
N VAL A 173 4.73 -1.14 3.40
CA VAL A 173 5.12 -1.30 4.81
C VAL A 173 5.57 -2.74 5.06
N GLY A 174 6.67 -2.97 5.78
CA GLY A 174 7.12 -4.34 6.06
C GLY A 174 6.25 -5.06 7.08
N VAL A 175 6.10 -6.38 6.93
CA VAL A 175 5.51 -7.31 7.91
C VAL A 175 6.58 -8.23 8.47
N ASP A 176 6.44 -8.67 9.72
CA ASP A 176 7.38 -9.60 10.34
C ASP A 176 6.99 -11.03 9.96
N ALA A 177 7.84 -11.71 9.19
CA ALA A 177 7.47 -13.00 8.61
C ALA A 177 8.63 -14.01 8.50
N ILE A 178 8.23 -15.27 8.39
CA ILE A 178 9.04 -16.39 7.88
C ILE A 178 8.45 -16.75 6.54
N ARG A 179 9.24 -16.64 5.46
CA ARG A 179 8.79 -16.85 4.09
C ARG A 179 9.74 -17.79 3.34
N TYR A 180 9.18 -18.75 2.62
CA TYR A 180 9.94 -19.63 1.74
C TYR A 180 9.39 -19.58 0.32
N GLN A 181 10.25 -19.21 -0.63
CA GLN A 181 9.93 -19.12 -2.05
C GLN A 181 10.68 -20.19 -2.82
N ARG A 182 9.95 -21.03 -3.55
CA ARG A 182 10.50 -22.08 -4.38
C ARG A 182 10.12 -21.85 -5.85
N PRO A 183 11.11 -21.63 -6.73
CA PRO A 183 10.86 -21.63 -8.17
C PRO A 183 10.31 -22.98 -8.65
N LEU A 184 9.27 -22.93 -9.49
CA LEU A 184 8.64 -24.07 -10.13
C LEU A 184 8.80 -23.94 -11.65
N GLY A 185 9.93 -24.43 -12.17
CA GLY A 185 10.30 -24.22 -13.57
C GLY A 185 10.79 -22.79 -13.81
N SER A 186 10.59 -22.27 -15.03
CA SER A 186 11.11 -20.95 -15.42
C SER A 186 10.18 -19.78 -15.09
N LEU A 187 8.87 -20.03 -14.95
CA LEU A 187 7.83 -18.99 -14.82
C LEU A 187 6.80 -19.34 -13.73
N GLY A 188 7.13 -20.29 -12.85
CA GLY A 188 6.27 -20.68 -11.73
C GLY A 188 6.98 -20.45 -10.41
N GLU A 189 6.20 -20.28 -9.35
CA GLU A 189 6.70 -20.09 -7.98
C GLU A 189 5.69 -20.68 -6.99
N LEU A 190 6.20 -21.34 -5.96
CA LEU A 190 5.46 -21.63 -4.74
C LEU A 190 6.01 -20.72 -3.62
N ASP A 191 5.16 -19.89 -3.05
CA ASP A 191 5.48 -18.98 -1.96
C ASP A 191 4.62 -19.34 -0.75
N VAL A 192 5.27 -19.67 0.36
CA VAL A 192 4.58 -20.00 1.61
C VAL A 192 5.16 -19.14 2.73
N GLY A 193 4.31 -18.67 3.62
CA GLY A 193 4.78 -17.84 4.71
C GLY A 193 3.88 -17.85 5.93
N TYR A 194 4.51 -17.54 7.05
CA TYR A 194 3.87 -17.20 8.31
C TYR A 194 4.21 -15.76 8.64
N ILE A 195 3.18 -14.95 8.88
CA ILE A 195 3.27 -13.55 9.26
C ILE A 195 2.89 -13.47 10.73
N ALA A 196 3.77 -12.91 11.53
CA ALA A 196 3.59 -12.80 12.96
C ALA A 196 3.14 -11.38 13.30
N GLY A 197 1.90 -11.24 13.76
CA GLY A 197 1.41 -9.98 14.32
C GLY A 197 1.87 -9.78 15.76
N GLU A 198 1.27 -8.79 16.43
CA GLU A 198 1.67 -8.37 17.77
C GLU A 198 1.80 -9.56 18.74
N ASP A 199 2.93 -9.61 19.46
CA ASP A 199 3.28 -10.69 20.41
C ASP A 199 3.31 -12.11 19.79
N ALA A 200 3.26 -12.22 18.46
CA ALA A 200 3.04 -13.46 17.71
C ALA A 200 1.78 -14.21 18.14
N ALA A 201 0.76 -13.47 18.62
CA ALA A 201 -0.52 -14.03 19.02
C ALA A 201 -1.28 -14.55 17.79
N SER A 202 -1.97 -15.69 17.93
CA SER A 202 -2.59 -16.40 16.80
C SER A 202 -3.73 -15.64 16.14
N ASP A 203 -4.46 -14.84 16.93
CA ASP A 203 -5.53 -13.93 16.53
C ASP A 203 -5.03 -12.77 15.66
N ASN A 204 -3.77 -12.34 15.83
CA ASN A 204 -3.14 -11.27 15.05
C ASN A 204 -2.12 -11.78 14.02
N SER A 205 -1.96 -13.09 13.88
CA SER A 205 -1.00 -13.69 12.95
C SER A 205 -1.70 -14.23 11.71
N ALA A 206 -0.92 -14.46 10.65
CA ALA A 206 -1.43 -15.02 9.42
C ALA A 206 -0.51 -16.10 8.86
N ALA A 207 -1.08 -17.00 8.06
CA ALA A 207 -0.33 -17.95 7.26
C ALA A 207 -0.90 -17.98 5.86
N TYR A 208 -0.03 -18.13 4.86
CA TYR A 208 -0.47 -18.15 3.47
C TYR A 208 0.32 -19.16 2.62
N LEU A 209 -0.30 -19.53 1.52
CA LEU A 209 0.28 -20.24 0.40
C LEU A 209 -0.15 -19.56 -0.89
N GLN A 210 0.80 -19.22 -1.74
CA GLN A 210 0.58 -18.73 -3.08
C GLN A 210 1.31 -19.63 -4.08
N ALA A 211 0.63 -19.95 -5.18
CA ALA A 211 1.22 -20.64 -6.32
C ALA A 211 1.03 -19.78 -7.56
N ARG A 212 2.10 -19.60 -8.33
CA ARG A 212 2.11 -18.92 -9.63
C ARG A 212 2.51 -19.92 -10.71
N ALA A 213 1.89 -19.82 -11.87
CA ALA A 213 2.24 -20.63 -13.02
C ALA A 213 1.97 -19.86 -14.32
N ASN A 214 2.80 -20.10 -15.32
CA ASN A 214 2.54 -19.65 -16.69
C ASN A 214 2.22 -20.86 -17.57
N ALA A 215 1.12 -20.80 -18.32
CA ALA A 215 0.78 -21.82 -19.30
C ALA A 215 0.07 -21.21 -20.52
N GLY A 216 0.61 -21.46 -21.72
CA GLY A 216 -0.02 -21.03 -22.98
C GLY A 216 -0.21 -19.52 -23.09
N GLY A 217 0.72 -18.72 -22.55
CA GLY A 217 0.63 -17.25 -22.53
C GLY A 217 -0.33 -16.69 -21.48
N ASN A 218 -0.76 -17.52 -20.52
CA ASN A 218 -1.56 -17.10 -19.37
C ASN A 218 -0.69 -17.16 -18.13
N ASP A 219 -0.53 -16.03 -17.46
CA ASP A 219 0.05 -15.93 -16.12
C ASP A 219 -1.08 -16.09 -15.11
N MET A 220 -1.04 -17.16 -14.33
CA MET A 220 -2.09 -17.51 -13.37
C MET A 220 -1.49 -17.56 -11.97
N PHE A 221 -2.30 -17.18 -10.98
CA PHE A 221 -1.96 -17.43 -9.61
C PHE A 221 -3.18 -17.87 -8.79
N PHE A 222 -2.90 -18.59 -7.72
CA PHE A 222 -3.83 -18.92 -6.66
C PHE A 222 -3.20 -18.54 -5.33
N VAL A 223 -4.00 -18.02 -4.41
CA VAL A 223 -3.59 -17.71 -3.05
C VAL A 223 -4.61 -18.25 -2.05
N PHE A 224 -4.11 -18.81 -0.97
CA PHE A 224 -4.89 -19.17 0.20
C PHE A 224 -4.22 -18.57 1.42
N ALA A 225 -4.96 -17.82 2.23
CA ALA A 225 -4.44 -17.20 3.45
C ALA A 225 -5.43 -17.35 4.60
N ARG A 226 -4.93 -17.54 5.82
CA ARG A 226 -5.70 -17.43 7.06
C ARG A 226 -5.12 -16.28 7.88
N PHE A 227 -5.95 -15.36 8.32
CA PHE A 227 -5.54 -14.12 9.00
C PHE A 227 -6.72 -13.57 9.81
N ALA A 228 -6.50 -13.01 11.01
CA ALA A 228 -7.56 -12.35 11.80
C ALA A 228 -8.90 -13.12 11.88
N ASP A 229 -8.84 -14.42 12.17
CA ASP A 229 -9.99 -15.36 12.18
C ASP A 229 -10.78 -15.49 10.85
N GLN A 230 -10.24 -14.93 9.77
CA GLN A 230 -10.74 -15.03 8.41
C GLN A 230 -9.88 -15.96 7.55
N THR A 231 -10.49 -16.44 6.47
CA THR A 231 -9.85 -17.22 5.41
C THR A 231 -10.08 -16.53 4.09
N LEU A 232 -9.00 -16.27 3.34
CA LEU A 232 -9.04 -15.78 1.97
C LEU A 232 -8.66 -16.90 1.00
N ALA A 233 -9.46 -17.07 -0.03
CA ALA A 233 -9.12 -17.85 -1.22
C ALA A 233 -9.21 -16.94 -2.44
N GLY A 234 -8.11 -16.81 -3.19
CA GLY A 234 -8.00 -15.92 -4.31
C GLY A 234 -7.39 -16.56 -5.54
N VAL A 235 -7.77 -16.04 -6.70
CA VAL A 235 -7.26 -16.45 -8.01
C VAL A 235 -7.01 -15.23 -8.86
N GLY A 236 -6.06 -15.33 -9.78
CA GLY A 236 -5.88 -14.32 -10.81
C GLY A 236 -5.32 -14.87 -12.11
N LEU A 237 -5.52 -14.09 -13.16
CA LEU A 237 -5.15 -14.38 -14.54
C LEU A 237 -4.70 -13.08 -15.21
N GLN A 238 -3.55 -13.12 -15.88
CA GLN A 238 -3.13 -12.09 -16.82
C GLN A 238 -2.79 -12.74 -18.17
N ARG A 239 -3.10 -12.04 -19.25
CA ARG A 239 -2.74 -12.47 -20.61
C ARG A 239 -2.82 -11.32 -21.61
N ALA A 240 -2.22 -11.55 -22.77
CA ALA A 240 -2.49 -10.74 -23.95
C ALA A 240 -3.75 -11.22 -24.69
N LEU A 241 -4.53 -10.26 -25.19
CA LEU A 241 -5.67 -10.42 -26.10
C LEU A 241 -5.43 -9.58 -27.35
N GLY A 242 -4.60 -10.10 -28.28
CA GLY A 242 -4.07 -9.29 -29.38
C GLY A 242 -3.13 -8.22 -28.84
N ASP A 243 -3.42 -6.94 -29.14
CA ASP A 243 -2.65 -5.80 -28.63
C ASP A 243 -3.13 -5.32 -27.24
N LEU A 244 -4.14 -5.96 -26.66
CA LEU A 244 -4.68 -5.60 -25.34
C LEU A 244 -4.00 -6.43 -24.25
N GLY A 245 -3.58 -5.78 -23.18
CA GLY A 245 -3.37 -6.45 -21.90
C GLY A 245 -4.72 -6.71 -21.23
N PHE A 246 -4.89 -7.89 -20.63
CA PHE A 246 -6.07 -8.27 -19.85
C PHE A 246 -5.65 -8.82 -18.50
N TRP A 247 -6.40 -8.49 -17.47
CA TRP A 247 -6.28 -9.11 -16.15
C TRP A 247 -7.63 -9.34 -15.50
N LEU A 248 -7.68 -10.39 -14.68
CA LEU A 248 -8.77 -10.73 -13.78
C LEU A 248 -8.17 -11.17 -12.46
N GLU A 249 -8.74 -10.71 -11.36
CA GLU A 249 -8.40 -11.15 -10.01
C GLU A 249 -9.70 -11.27 -9.20
N ALA A 250 -9.83 -12.31 -8.39
CA ALA A 250 -10.97 -12.49 -7.50
C ALA A 250 -10.53 -13.10 -6.17
N ALA A 251 -11.13 -12.66 -5.08
CA ALA A 251 -10.85 -13.15 -3.73
C ALA A 251 -12.14 -13.28 -2.93
N ARG A 252 -12.40 -14.46 -2.38
CA ARG A 252 -13.46 -14.71 -1.42
C ARG A 252 -12.85 -14.73 -0.02
N VAL A 253 -13.40 -13.94 0.88
CA VAL A 253 -13.09 -13.98 2.30
C VAL A 253 -14.27 -14.62 3.04
N THR A 254 -13.97 -15.52 3.97
CA THR A 254 -14.94 -16.16 4.85
C THR A 254 -14.48 -16.17 6.30
N GLY A 255 -15.41 -16.12 7.26
CA GLY A 255 -15.11 -16.09 8.69
C GLY A 255 -16.11 -15.24 9.45
N ASP A 256 -15.62 -14.27 10.24
CA ASP A 256 -16.46 -13.29 10.93
C ASP A 256 -17.30 -12.42 9.99
N GLN A 257 -16.80 -12.21 8.78
CA GLN A 257 -17.52 -11.56 7.70
C GLN A 257 -17.22 -12.30 6.39
N ASP A 258 -18.25 -12.50 5.59
CA ASP A 258 -18.20 -13.19 4.32
C ASP A 258 -18.39 -12.18 3.18
N TYR A 259 -17.41 -12.07 2.28
CA TYR A 259 -17.50 -11.16 1.14
C TYR A 259 -16.64 -11.61 -0.04
N LEU A 260 -17.01 -11.14 -1.23
CA LEU A 260 -16.28 -11.38 -2.48
C LEU A 260 -15.74 -10.05 -2.99
N ARG A 261 -14.48 -10.04 -3.42
CA ARG A 261 -13.86 -8.93 -4.15
C ARG A 261 -13.39 -9.42 -5.51
N ALA A 262 -13.53 -8.61 -6.55
CA ALA A 262 -13.05 -8.94 -7.88
C ALA A 262 -12.61 -7.69 -8.64
N SER A 263 -11.52 -7.80 -9.40
CA SER A 263 -11.04 -6.78 -10.31
C SER A 263 -10.89 -7.37 -11.70
N VAL A 264 -11.33 -6.65 -12.73
CA VAL A 264 -11.12 -7.00 -14.13
C VAL A 264 -10.76 -5.76 -14.91
N GLY A 265 -9.79 -5.87 -15.81
CA GLY A 265 -9.40 -4.71 -16.58
C GLY A 265 -8.70 -5.03 -17.89
N LEU A 266 -8.53 -3.95 -18.66
CA LEU A 266 -7.87 -3.92 -19.95
C LEU A 266 -6.91 -2.75 -20.02
N ASP A 267 -5.80 -2.94 -20.73
CA ASP A 267 -4.85 -1.89 -21.04
C ASP A 267 -4.38 -1.96 -22.48
N ARG A 268 -3.93 -0.81 -22.99
CA ARG A 268 -3.44 -0.67 -24.36
C ARG A 268 -2.50 0.53 -24.49
N ALA A 269 -1.46 0.35 -25.31
CA ALA A 269 -0.72 1.47 -25.90
C ALA A 269 -1.46 2.03 -27.14
N PHE A 270 -1.75 3.33 -27.12
CA PHE A 270 -2.33 4.09 -28.22
C PHE A 270 -1.22 4.90 -28.92
N GLY A 271 -0.52 4.25 -29.85
CA GLY A 271 0.69 4.80 -30.46
C GLY A 271 1.88 4.78 -29.49
N GLU A 272 2.85 5.68 -29.71
CA GLU A 272 4.13 5.67 -28.97
C GLU A 272 4.10 6.46 -27.66
N HIS A 273 3.08 7.31 -27.45
CA HIS A 273 3.09 8.31 -26.39
C HIS A 273 1.96 8.18 -25.38
N VAL A 274 0.95 7.36 -25.66
CA VAL A 274 -0.23 7.26 -24.80
C VAL A 274 -0.42 5.81 -24.40
N PHE A 275 -0.47 5.55 -23.10
CA PHE A 275 -0.88 4.29 -22.53
C PHE A 275 -2.18 4.51 -21.75
N GLY A 276 -3.16 3.65 -21.97
CA GLY A 276 -4.45 3.76 -21.29
C GLY A 276 -4.91 2.43 -20.74
N GLN A 277 -5.61 2.50 -19.61
CA GLN A 277 -6.20 1.34 -18.97
C GLN A 277 -7.55 1.67 -18.35
N VAL A 278 -8.34 0.63 -18.12
CA VAL A 278 -9.58 0.71 -17.35
C VAL A 278 -9.71 -0.54 -16.50
N GLU A 279 -10.03 -0.35 -15.23
CA GLU A 279 -10.32 -1.42 -14.29
C GLU A 279 -11.73 -1.26 -13.72
N TYR A 280 -12.49 -2.34 -13.67
CA TYR A 280 -13.69 -2.45 -12.87
C TYR A 280 -13.37 -3.24 -11.60
N HIS A 281 -13.77 -2.73 -10.44
CA HIS A 281 -13.62 -3.41 -9.16
C HIS A 281 -14.98 -3.59 -8.50
N TYR A 282 -15.28 -4.83 -8.10
CA TYR A 282 -16.35 -5.17 -7.19
C TYR A 282 -15.79 -5.38 -5.79
N ASN A 283 -16.30 -4.63 -4.82
CA ASN A 283 -15.95 -4.65 -3.42
C ASN A 283 -17.15 -5.10 -2.59
N GLY A 284 -17.43 -6.41 -2.51
CA GLY A 284 -18.59 -6.93 -1.77
C GLY A 284 -18.51 -6.81 -0.25
N ALA A 285 -17.48 -6.16 0.29
CA ALA A 285 -17.42 -5.75 1.70
C ALA A 285 -17.91 -4.31 1.91
N GLY A 286 -18.01 -3.51 0.84
CA GLY A 286 -18.59 -2.17 0.86
C GLY A 286 -20.11 -2.22 0.92
N ALA A 287 -20.74 -1.05 0.89
CA ALA A 287 -22.19 -0.93 0.93
C ALA A 287 -22.77 -0.50 -0.42
N SER A 288 -23.99 -0.96 -0.69
CA SER A 288 -24.77 -0.52 -1.85
C SER A 288 -25.36 0.88 -1.67
N GLU A 289 -25.55 1.32 -0.42
CA GLU A 289 -26.16 2.59 -0.06
C GLU A 289 -25.23 3.45 0.83
N PRO A 290 -25.06 4.75 0.53
CA PRO A 290 -24.19 5.65 1.31
C PRO A 290 -24.51 5.74 2.80
N THR A 291 -25.77 5.57 3.17
CA THR A 291 -26.23 5.63 4.57
C THR A 291 -25.56 4.58 5.46
N ASP A 292 -25.07 3.48 4.87
CA ASP A 292 -24.41 2.40 5.60
C ASP A 292 -22.89 2.57 5.69
N TYR A 293 -22.29 3.53 4.95
CA TYR A 293 -20.84 3.72 4.88
C TYR A 293 -20.19 3.92 6.25
N ALA A 294 -20.81 4.70 7.13
CA ALA A 294 -20.27 4.95 8.46
C ALA A 294 -20.16 3.67 9.31
N THR A 295 -21.02 2.68 9.07
CA THR A 295 -21.01 1.41 9.81
C THR A 295 -19.87 0.49 9.36
N LEU A 296 -19.39 0.65 8.13
CA LEU A 296 -18.31 -0.15 7.54
C LEU A 296 -17.02 -0.05 8.36
N PHE A 297 -16.70 1.12 8.88
CA PHE A 297 -15.51 1.36 9.72
C PHE A 297 -15.47 0.49 10.98
N ALA A 298 -16.61 -0.02 11.45
CA ALA A 298 -16.68 -0.93 12.60
C ALA A 298 -16.52 -2.42 12.21
N THR A 299 -16.56 -2.75 10.93
CA THR A 299 -16.51 -4.15 10.44
C THR A 299 -15.07 -4.69 10.41
N PRO A 300 -14.87 -6.01 10.51
CA PRO A 300 -13.54 -6.62 10.40
C PRO A 300 -12.81 -6.25 9.09
N ALA A 301 -13.52 -6.17 7.96
CA ALA A 301 -12.91 -5.89 6.67
C ALA A 301 -12.17 -4.53 6.63
N TYR A 302 -12.71 -3.50 7.29
CA TYR A 302 -12.10 -2.15 7.32
C TYR A 302 -11.14 -1.95 8.49
N ARG A 303 -11.34 -2.65 9.62
CA ARG A 303 -10.42 -2.56 10.76
C ARG A 303 -9.12 -3.31 10.56
N THR A 304 -9.18 -4.51 10.00
CA THR A 304 -8.03 -5.43 9.90
C THR A 304 -7.72 -5.87 8.47
N GLY A 305 -8.70 -5.82 7.56
CA GLY A 305 -8.53 -6.24 6.16
C GLY A 305 -7.93 -5.19 5.23
N GLY A 306 -7.66 -3.97 5.72
CA GLY A 306 -7.06 -2.88 4.95
C GLY A 306 -7.98 -2.30 3.86
N LEU A 307 -9.28 -2.56 3.91
CA LEU A 307 -10.22 -1.98 2.94
C LEU A 307 -10.44 -0.50 3.23
N PHE A 308 -10.47 0.30 2.16
CA PHE A 308 -10.68 1.75 2.23
C PHE A 308 -11.78 2.26 1.28
N LEU A 309 -12.18 1.46 0.29
CA LEU A 309 -13.28 1.78 -0.64
C LEU A 309 -14.62 1.52 0.02
N LEU A 310 -15.54 2.49 0.09
CA LEU A 310 -16.80 2.37 0.84
C LEU A 310 -17.97 1.76 0.03
N GLY A 311 -18.04 2.02 -1.27
CA GLY A 311 -19.02 1.44 -2.18
C GLY A 311 -18.71 0.01 -2.62
N GLU A 312 -19.64 -0.58 -3.37
CA GLU A 312 -19.49 -1.92 -3.95
C GLU A 312 -18.90 -1.93 -5.35
N HIS A 313 -19.14 -0.89 -6.16
CA HIS A 313 -18.85 -0.93 -7.58
C HIS A 313 -18.00 0.26 -8.00
N TYR A 314 -16.83 -0.01 -8.60
CA TYR A 314 -15.93 1.04 -9.05
C TYR A 314 -15.53 0.86 -10.51
N LEU A 315 -15.46 1.99 -11.22
CA LEU A 315 -14.81 2.08 -12.52
C LEU A 315 -13.62 3.03 -12.44
N MET A 316 -12.46 2.55 -12.83
CA MET A 316 -11.18 3.25 -12.66
C MET A 316 -10.42 3.35 -13.98
N PRO A 317 -10.74 4.35 -14.82
CA PRO A 317 -9.97 4.64 -16.02
C PRO A 317 -8.68 5.40 -15.69
N SER A 318 -7.59 5.12 -16.39
CA SER A 318 -6.40 5.96 -16.34
C SER A 318 -5.67 6.07 -17.69
N LEU A 319 -4.96 7.18 -17.85
CA LEU A 319 -4.14 7.52 -19.01
C LEU A 319 -2.77 7.99 -18.52
N SER A 320 -1.73 7.53 -19.19
CA SER A 320 -0.35 7.99 -19.05
C SER A 320 0.14 8.50 -20.40
N ILE A 321 0.56 9.75 -20.45
CA ILE A 321 0.95 10.47 -21.65
C ILE A 321 2.40 10.89 -21.52
N THR A 322 3.28 10.31 -22.34
CA THR A 322 4.68 10.73 -22.48
C THR A 322 4.73 12.01 -23.32
N ALA A 323 4.61 13.15 -22.67
CA ALA A 323 4.63 14.47 -23.32
C ALA A 323 6.02 14.82 -23.89
N SER A 324 7.09 14.31 -23.26
CA SER A 324 8.46 14.36 -23.77
C SER A 324 9.29 13.22 -23.14
N PRO A 325 10.53 12.95 -23.60
CA PRO A 325 11.40 11.94 -22.98
C PRO A 325 11.66 12.12 -21.47
N LEU A 326 11.44 13.34 -20.95
CA LEU A 326 11.65 13.68 -19.54
C LEU A 326 10.33 13.98 -18.80
N THR A 327 9.18 14.03 -19.47
CA THR A 327 7.90 14.44 -18.87
C THR A 327 6.78 13.47 -19.18
N VAL A 328 6.13 12.99 -18.11
CA VAL A 328 4.93 12.15 -18.18
C VAL A 328 3.78 12.86 -17.49
N VAL A 329 2.61 12.86 -18.13
CA VAL A 329 1.35 13.36 -17.57
C VAL A 329 0.41 12.18 -17.33
N SER A 330 -0.09 12.05 -16.11
CA SER A 330 -0.99 10.97 -15.69
C SER A 330 -2.36 11.53 -15.32
N ILE A 331 -3.41 10.87 -15.78
CA ILE A 331 -4.81 11.14 -15.45
C ILE A 331 -5.40 9.85 -14.92
N ALA A 332 -6.00 9.86 -13.73
CA ALA A 332 -6.67 8.70 -13.16
C ALA A 332 -8.01 9.12 -12.56
N GLY A 333 -9.08 8.42 -12.93
CA GLY A 333 -10.41 8.57 -12.33
C GLY A 333 -10.76 7.37 -11.47
N PHE A 334 -11.50 7.60 -10.40
CA PHE A 334 -12.07 6.58 -9.52
C PHE A 334 -13.53 6.92 -9.34
N VAL A 335 -14.41 6.19 -10.02
CA VAL A 335 -15.85 6.46 -10.01
C VAL A 335 -16.54 5.37 -9.21
N ASN A 336 -17.15 5.75 -8.09
CA ASN A 336 -18.05 4.88 -7.34
C ASN A 336 -19.40 4.86 -8.06
N LEU A 337 -19.76 3.71 -8.61
CA LEU A 337 -20.98 3.53 -9.40
C LEU A 337 -22.23 3.37 -8.52
N SER A 338 -22.07 3.03 -7.23
CA SER A 338 -23.16 2.88 -6.28
C SER A 338 -23.77 4.24 -5.92
N ASP A 339 -22.94 5.25 -5.66
CA ASP A 339 -23.36 6.59 -5.26
C ASP A 339 -23.09 7.69 -6.30
N ARG A 340 -22.43 7.34 -7.41
CA ARG A 340 -22.05 8.23 -8.52
C ARG A 340 -21.06 9.33 -8.15
N SER A 341 -20.37 9.20 -7.02
CA SER A 341 -19.26 10.07 -6.67
C SER A 341 -17.99 9.69 -7.43
N ALA A 342 -17.06 10.63 -7.54
CA ALA A 342 -15.81 10.43 -8.25
C ALA A 342 -14.63 11.17 -7.62
N PHE A 343 -13.46 10.55 -7.72
CA PHE A 343 -12.17 11.15 -7.46
C PHE A 343 -11.36 11.21 -8.78
N LEU A 344 -10.82 12.38 -9.11
CA LEU A 344 -9.96 12.60 -10.27
C LEU A 344 -8.57 13.07 -9.81
N SER A 345 -7.54 12.34 -10.23
CA SER A 345 -6.13 12.70 -10.06
C SER A 345 -5.53 13.11 -11.41
N LEU A 346 -4.97 14.32 -11.47
CA LEU A 346 -4.14 14.80 -12.57
C LEU A 346 -2.74 15.09 -12.04
N ALA A 347 -1.71 14.53 -12.65
CA ALA A 347 -0.33 14.76 -12.24
C ALA A 347 0.61 14.87 -13.44
N ALA A 348 1.66 15.67 -13.32
CA ALA A 348 2.77 15.74 -14.25
C ALA A 348 4.08 15.50 -13.49
N GLN A 349 4.87 14.54 -13.96
CA GLN A 349 6.21 14.23 -13.45
C GLN A 349 7.25 14.65 -14.48
N ARG A 350 8.34 15.25 -14.03
CA ARG A 350 9.50 15.59 -14.86
C ARG A 350 10.80 15.11 -14.22
N SER A 351 11.63 14.41 -15.00
CA SER A 351 13.04 14.16 -14.65
C SER A 351 13.86 15.44 -14.88
N LEU A 352 14.53 15.89 -13.83
CA LEU A 352 15.44 17.05 -13.85
C LEU A 352 16.90 16.61 -14.00
N SER A 353 17.22 15.43 -13.46
CA SER A 353 18.46 14.67 -13.69
C SER A 353 18.19 13.18 -13.47
N ASP A 354 19.22 12.35 -13.59
CA ASP A 354 19.14 10.89 -13.39
C ASP A 354 18.51 10.49 -12.05
N ASN A 355 18.72 11.31 -11.03
CA ASN A 355 18.33 11.02 -9.64
C ASN A 355 17.40 12.08 -9.03
N LEU A 356 16.95 13.06 -9.81
CA LEU A 356 16.10 14.16 -9.32
C LEU A 356 14.85 14.32 -10.18
N TYR A 357 13.70 14.29 -9.52
CA TYR A 357 12.39 14.41 -10.14
C TYR A 357 11.60 15.54 -9.49
N ALA A 358 10.79 16.21 -10.29
CA ALA A 358 9.80 17.17 -9.85
C ALA A 358 8.41 16.72 -10.30
N ASP A 359 7.43 16.84 -9.41
CA ASP A 359 6.03 16.52 -9.71
C ASP A 359 5.13 17.69 -9.36
N ALA A 360 4.02 17.82 -10.09
CA ALA A 360 2.92 18.70 -9.74
C ALA A 360 1.61 17.97 -10.01
N GLY A 361 0.64 18.07 -9.10
CA GLY A 361 -0.63 17.39 -9.26
C GLY A 361 -1.79 18.06 -8.55
N ILE A 362 -3.00 17.67 -8.94
CA ILE A 362 -4.27 18.16 -8.42
C ILE A 362 -5.20 16.95 -8.24
N TYR A 363 -5.85 16.89 -7.07
CA TYR A 363 -6.92 15.98 -6.76
C TYR A 363 -8.23 16.75 -6.69
N LEU A 364 -9.21 16.28 -7.44
CA LEU A 364 -10.55 16.84 -7.51
C LEU A 364 -11.56 15.76 -7.13
N PHE A 365 -12.60 16.14 -6.41
CA PHE A 365 -13.64 15.24 -5.95
C PHE A 365 -15.01 15.78 -6.36
N ALA A 366 -15.97 14.87 -6.54
CA ALA A 366 -17.35 15.18 -6.85
C ALA A 366 -18.27 14.13 -6.23
N GLY A 367 -19.42 14.55 -5.72
CA GLY A 367 -20.42 13.68 -5.10
C GLY A 367 -21.49 14.49 -4.39
N ASP A 368 -22.43 13.80 -3.74
CA ASP A 368 -23.39 14.44 -2.85
C ASP A 368 -22.74 14.71 -1.48
N ASP A 369 -22.85 15.94 -1.01
CA ASP A 369 -22.34 16.39 0.29
C ASP A 369 -23.07 15.73 1.46
N LEU A 370 -22.40 15.64 2.61
CA LEU A 370 -22.99 15.02 3.79
C LEU A 370 -24.24 15.73 4.28
N GLU A 371 -25.15 14.94 4.83
CA GLU A 371 -26.41 15.42 5.36
C GLU A 371 -26.31 15.51 6.89
N THR A 372 -26.78 16.62 7.45
CA THR A 372 -26.88 16.80 8.89
C THR A 372 -28.34 16.94 9.32
N ASP A 373 -28.76 16.09 10.24
CA ASP A 373 -30.06 16.19 10.92
C ASP A 373 -29.82 16.27 12.44
N GLY A 374 -29.76 17.51 12.96
CA GLY A 374 -29.37 17.77 14.34
C GLY A 374 -27.91 17.30 14.60
N PRO A 375 -27.66 16.46 15.62
CA PRO A 375 -26.32 15.92 15.89
C PRO A 375 -25.93 14.74 14.99
N ALA A 376 -26.84 14.21 14.18
CA ALA A 376 -26.55 13.08 13.30
C ALA A 376 -25.91 13.58 12.00
N VAL A 377 -24.82 12.93 11.61
CA VAL A 377 -24.10 13.16 10.35
C VAL A 377 -24.20 11.90 9.51
N THR A 378 -24.71 12.04 8.29
CA THR A 378 -24.90 10.93 7.35
C THR A 378 -24.07 11.17 6.10
N LEU A 379 -23.22 10.21 5.73
CA LEU A 379 -22.51 10.24 4.46
C LEU A 379 -23.50 10.00 3.32
N ARG A 380 -23.47 10.91 2.34
CA ARG A 380 -24.33 10.88 1.16
C ARG A 380 -23.63 10.35 -0.08
N SER A 381 -22.31 10.45 -0.08
CA SER A 381 -21.45 9.80 -1.05
C SER A 381 -20.03 9.64 -0.48
N GLU A 382 -19.21 8.80 -1.09
CA GLU A 382 -17.84 8.53 -0.63
C GLU A 382 -16.90 9.72 -0.85
N TYR A 383 -17.07 10.44 -1.98
CA TYR A 383 -16.17 11.53 -2.36
C TYR A 383 -16.78 12.93 -2.27
N GLY A 384 -18.05 13.09 -1.89
CA GLY A 384 -18.74 14.40 -1.89
C GLY A 384 -18.01 15.48 -1.08
N ASP A 385 -17.73 15.20 0.19
CA ASP A 385 -17.12 16.18 1.10
C ASP A 385 -15.58 16.19 1.07
N SER A 386 -14.97 15.43 0.15
CA SER A 386 -13.51 15.37 0.05
C SER A 386 -12.98 16.68 -0.55
N PRO A 387 -12.15 17.45 0.18
CA PRO A 387 -11.68 18.73 -0.31
C PRO A 387 -10.66 18.54 -1.43
N ALA A 388 -10.77 19.39 -2.46
CA ALA A 388 -9.76 19.45 -3.51
C ALA A 388 -8.38 19.82 -2.93
N LEU A 389 -7.33 19.24 -3.50
CA LEU A 389 -5.95 19.59 -3.15
C LEU A 389 -5.06 19.72 -4.37
N ALA A 390 -4.00 20.50 -4.21
CA ALA A 390 -2.91 20.60 -5.16
C ALA A 390 -1.59 20.37 -4.44
N TYR A 391 -0.63 19.76 -5.12
CA TYR A 391 0.70 19.54 -4.59
C TYR A 391 1.79 19.79 -5.62
N VAL A 392 2.97 20.10 -5.10
CA VAL A 392 4.24 20.03 -5.83
C VAL A 392 5.23 19.22 -5.01
N SER A 393 6.11 18.47 -5.68
CA SER A 393 7.13 17.67 -5.00
C SER A 393 8.47 17.70 -5.68
N LEU A 394 9.51 17.44 -4.88
CA LEU A 394 10.85 17.12 -5.31
C LEU A 394 11.26 15.78 -4.70
N ARG A 395 11.81 14.89 -5.53
CA ARG A 395 12.25 13.56 -5.13
C ARG A 395 13.67 13.32 -5.60
N TYR A 396 14.57 13.14 -4.65
CA TYR A 396 15.97 12.84 -4.89
C TYR A 396 16.31 11.43 -4.42
N TYR A 397 17.06 10.68 -5.23
CA TYR A 397 17.50 9.32 -4.96
C TYR A 397 19.04 9.26 -4.93
N PHE A 398 19.61 8.40 -4.09
CA PHE A 398 21.06 8.24 -3.97
C PHE A 398 21.50 6.81 -3.74
#